data_AF-A0A7C9CGY7-F1
#
_entry.id   AF-A0A7C9CGY7-F1
#
_cell.length_a   1.000
_cell.length_b   1.000
_cell.length_c   1.000
_cell.angle_alpha   90.00
_cell.angle_beta   90.00
_cell.angle_gamma   90.00
#
_symmetry.space_group_name_H-M   'P 1'
#
loop_
_entity.id
_entity.type
_entity.pdbx_description
1 polymer ?
#
loop_
_entity_poly.entity_id
_entity_poly.type
_entity_poly.pdbx_seq_one_letter_code
_entity_poly.pdbx_strand_id
1 'polypeptide(L)'
;DEDTAVFCLELLIAITLNNRDRIVLLWQGVYEHIANIVQSTVMPCALVEKAVFGLLRICQRLLPYKENLADELLRSLQLVLKLDARVADAYCEQITQEVSRLVKANATHIRSQMGWRTITSLLSVTARHPEASDAGFDALVFIMSEGAHLLPSNFILCVDAARQFAESRVGQADRSIRALDLMSGSVSCLVKWVRETKEAVREEDAIKMSQDIGDMWLRLVQALRKVCLDQREEVRNHALSSLQKCLTEIEEVHLAHNLWLQCFDVVIFTMLDDLLEIAQGQSQKDYRNMEGTLMIAMKLL
;
A
#
# COMPACT_ATOMS: atom_id res chain seq x y z
N ASP A 1 -6.55 19.96 -33.59
CA ASP A 1 -5.62 20.92 -33.00
C ASP A 1 -5.49 20.61 -31.52
N GLU A 2 -4.26 20.37 -31.05
CA GLU A 2 -4.01 19.88 -29.69
C GLU A 2 -4.32 20.95 -28.64
N ASP A 3 -3.96 22.20 -28.89
CA ASP A 3 -4.21 23.33 -27.98
C ASP A 3 -5.70 23.53 -27.74
N THR A 4 -6.51 23.44 -28.81
CA THR A 4 -7.97 23.47 -28.70
C THR A 4 -8.51 22.30 -27.88
N ALA A 5 -7.98 21.09 -28.05
CA ALA A 5 -8.41 19.91 -27.29
C ALA A 5 -8.05 20.04 -25.80
N VAL A 6 -6.85 20.52 -25.50
CA VAL A 6 -6.38 20.82 -24.14
C VAL A 6 -7.29 21.84 -23.47
N PHE A 7 -7.59 22.95 -24.15
CA PHE A 7 -8.49 23.99 -23.63
C PHE A 7 -9.90 23.44 -23.34
N CYS A 8 -10.46 22.66 -24.28
CA CYS A 8 -11.77 22.03 -24.10
C CYS A 8 -11.79 21.08 -22.90
N LEU A 9 -10.73 20.31 -22.68
CA LEU A 9 -10.61 19.39 -21.55
C LEU A 9 -10.50 20.16 -20.21
N GLU A 10 -9.70 21.22 -20.16
CA GLU A 10 -9.61 22.08 -18.96
C GLU A 10 -10.97 22.71 -18.64
N LEU A 11 -11.69 23.18 -19.67
CA LEU A 11 -13.04 23.70 -19.50
C LEU A 11 -14.01 22.61 -19.01
N LEU A 12 -13.94 21.40 -19.57
CA LEU A 12 -14.75 20.26 -19.12
C LEU A 12 -14.51 19.98 -17.64
N ILE A 13 -13.24 19.85 -17.21
CA ILE A 13 -12.86 19.63 -15.80
C ILE A 13 -13.37 20.78 -14.91
N ALA A 14 -13.23 22.02 -15.35
CA ALA A 14 -13.73 23.19 -14.61
C ALA A 14 -15.25 23.14 -14.46
N ILE A 15 -15.99 22.81 -15.52
CA ILE A 15 -17.45 22.65 -15.49
C ILE A 15 -17.82 21.52 -14.53
N THR A 16 -17.15 20.37 -14.59
CA THR A 16 -17.37 19.23 -13.69
C THR A 16 -17.23 19.63 -12.22
N LEU A 17 -16.15 20.35 -11.87
CA LEU A 17 -15.89 20.80 -10.50
C LEU A 17 -16.90 21.85 -10.01
N ASN A 18 -17.30 22.79 -10.88
CA ASN A 18 -18.29 23.82 -10.54
C ASN A 18 -19.71 23.26 -10.43
N ASN A 19 -20.02 22.15 -11.10
CA ASN A 19 -21.33 21.49 -11.05
C ASN A 19 -21.36 20.29 -10.09
N ARG A 20 -20.64 20.38 -8.96
CA ARG A 20 -20.50 19.29 -7.99
C ARG A 20 -21.82 18.65 -7.55
N ASP A 21 -22.91 19.41 -7.46
CA ASP A 21 -24.21 18.88 -7.03
C ASP A 21 -24.91 18.01 -8.08
N ARG A 22 -24.58 18.22 -9.35
CA ARG A 22 -25.13 17.49 -10.50
C ARG A 22 -24.12 16.52 -11.11
N ILE A 23 -23.02 16.26 -10.42
CA ILE A 23 -21.91 15.46 -10.94
C ILE A 23 -22.35 14.09 -11.45
N VAL A 24 -23.32 13.45 -10.81
CA VAL A 24 -23.83 12.12 -11.20
C VAL A 24 -24.35 12.12 -12.65
N LEU A 25 -24.86 13.25 -13.15
CA LEU A 25 -25.35 13.39 -14.53
C LEU A 25 -24.22 13.56 -15.55
N LEU A 26 -23.05 14.05 -15.11
CA LEU A 26 -21.93 14.43 -15.96
C LEU A 26 -20.80 13.39 -15.92
N TRP A 27 -20.65 12.70 -14.80
CA TRP A 27 -19.46 11.95 -14.46
C TRP A 27 -19.14 10.85 -15.47
N GLN A 28 -20.13 10.08 -15.90
CA GLN A 28 -19.91 9.01 -16.87
C GLN A 28 -19.29 9.53 -18.17
N GLY A 29 -19.81 10.61 -18.73
CA GLY A 29 -19.28 11.20 -19.97
C GLY A 29 -17.89 11.81 -19.78
N VAL A 30 -17.64 12.45 -18.62
CA VAL A 30 -16.32 12.99 -18.28
C VAL A 30 -15.30 11.86 -18.14
N TYR A 31 -15.65 10.79 -17.42
CA TYR A 31 -14.81 9.61 -17.22
C TYR A 31 -14.48 8.93 -18.54
N GLU A 32 -15.48 8.66 -19.39
CA GLU A 32 -15.28 8.03 -20.70
C GLU A 32 -14.34 8.85 -21.60
N HIS A 33 -14.51 10.18 -21.59
CA HIS A 33 -13.64 11.05 -22.37
C HIS A 33 -12.18 11.00 -21.88
N ILE A 34 -11.96 11.12 -20.56
CA ILE A 34 -10.62 11.00 -19.96
C ILE A 34 -10.03 9.60 -20.23
N ALA A 35 -10.83 8.55 -20.10
CA ALA A 35 -10.41 7.18 -20.34
C ALA A 35 -9.94 6.98 -21.80
N ASN A 36 -10.66 7.54 -22.76
CA ASN A 36 -10.29 7.48 -24.17
C ASN A 36 -8.95 8.18 -24.45
N ILE A 37 -8.71 9.35 -23.84
CA ILE A 37 -7.43 10.06 -23.95
C ILE A 37 -6.29 9.20 -23.39
N VAL A 38 -6.47 8.67 -22.18
CA VAL A 38 -5.47 7.82 -21.50
C VAL A 38 -5.14 6.57 -22.31
N GLN A 39 -6.14 5.91 -22.90
CA GLN A 39 -5.95 4.66 -23.65
C GLN A 39 -5.37 4.87 -25.06
N SER A 40 -5.64 6.02 -25.68
CA SER A 40 -5.15 6.32 -27.03
C SER A 40 -3.76 6.96 -27.06
N THR A 41 -3.29 7.46 -25.91
CA THR A 41 -2.03 8.19 -25.83
C THR A 41 -0.86 7.28 -25.48
N VAL A 42 0.16 7.30 -26.34
CA VAL A 42 1.37 6.46 -26.19
C VAL A 42 2.64 7.26 -25.90
N MET A 43 2.58 8.60 -26.00
CA MET A 43 3.68 9.52 -25.74
C MET A 43 3.25 10.62 -24.77
N PRO A 44 4.15 11.11 -23.90
CA PRO A 44 3.85 12.28 -23.07
C PRO A 44 3.45 13.47 -23.95
N CYS A 45 2.28 14.05 -23.68
CA CYS A 45 1.80 15.27 -24.32
C CYS A 45 0.92 16.05 -23.34
N ALA A 46 0.60 17.30 -23.70
CA ALA A 46 -0.19 18.19 -22.86
C ALA A 46 -1.61 17.64 -22.63
N LEU A 47 -2.20 16.96 -23.62
CA LEU A 47 -3.55 16.44 -23.50
C LEU A 47 -3.67 15.34 -22.43
N VAL A 48 -2.78 14.36 -22.43
CA VAL A 48 -2.81 13.27 -21.43
C VAL A 48 -2.38 13.76 -20.05
N GLU A 49 -1.45 14.73 -19.98
CA GLU A 49 -1.11 15.42 -18.75
C GLU A 49 -2.37 16.01 -18.11
N LYS A 50 -3.10 16.85 -18.84
CA LYS A 50 -4.33 17.49 -18.33
C LYS A 50 -5.43 16.48 -18.00
N ALA A 51 -5.53 15.38 -18.73
CA ALA A 51 -6.49 14.32 -18.43
C ALA A 51 -6.19 13.64 -17.07
N VAL A 52 -4.95 13.25 -16.84
CA VAL A 52 -4.52 12.57 -15.61
C VAL A 52 -4.60 13.50 -14.40
N PHE A 53 -4.03 14.71 -14.48
CA PHE A 53 -4.04 15.66 -13.36
C PHE A 53 -5.43 16.26 -13.13
N GLY A 54 -6.22 16.41 -14.20
CA GLY A 54 -7.64 16.76 -14.11
C GLY A 54 -8.44 15.72 -13.32
N LEU A 55 -8.24 14.44 -13.62
CA LEU A 55 -8.88 13.34 -12.90
C LEU A 55 -8.52 13.33 -11.41
N LEU A 56 -7.22 13.40 -11.09
CA LEU A 56 -6.73 13.46 -9.71
C LEU A 56 -7.33 14.65 -8.95
N ARG A 57 -7.40 15.83 -9.59
CA ARG A 57 -8.02 17.03 -9.02
C ARG A 57 -9.52 16.87 -8.77
N ILE A 58 -10.24 16.22 -9.69
CA ILE A 58 -11.67 15.93 -9.51
C ILE A 58 -11.86 15.01 -8.30
N CYS A 59 -11.12 13.91 -8.22
CA CYS A 59 -11.18 12.99 -7.09
C CYS A 59 -10.87 13.71 -5.77
N GLN A 60 -9.76 14.45 -5.70
CA GLN A 60 -9.36 15.18 -4.49
C GLN A 60 -10.43 16.18 -4.01
N ARG A 61 -11.12 16.85 -4.94
CA ARG A 61 -12.11 17.90 -4.62
C ARG A 61 -13.49 17.35 -4.29
N LEU A 62 -13.89 16.21 -4.88
CA LEU A 62 -15.24 15.68 -4.73
C LEU A 62 -15.37 14.60 -3.66
N LEU A 63 -14.28 13.90 -3.31
CA LEU A 63 -14.29 12.84 -2.30
C LEU A 63 -14.94 13.26 -0.96
N PRO A 64 -14.64 14.44 -0.38
CA PRO A 64 -15.26 14.85 0.88
C PRO A 64 -16.77 15.09 0.82
N TYR A 65 -17.30 15.37 -0.38
CA TYR A 65 -18.67 15.89 -0.54
C TYR A 65 -19.65 14.86 -1.10
N LYS A 66 -19.16 13.75 -1.67
CA LYS A 66 -19.98 12.78 -2.40
C LYS A 66 -19.64 11.34 -1.99
N GLU A 67 -20.09 10.92 -0.81
CA GLU A 67 -19.90 9.54 -0.34
C GLU A 67 -20.43 8.50 -1.36
N ASN A 68 -21.58 8.77 -1.99
CA ASN A 68 -22.19 7.87 -2.98
C ASN A 68 -21.35 7.72 -4.27
N LEU A 69 -20.47 8.68 -4.58
CA LEU A 69 -19.60 8.64 -5.76
C LEU A 69 -18.15 8.29 -5.40
N ALA A 70 -17.80 8.22 -4.12
CA ALA A 70 -16.42 8.07 -3.67
C ALA A 70 -15.73 6.84 -4.27
N ASP A 71 -16.42 5.69 -4.28
CA ASP A 71 -15.88 4.46 -4.84
C ASP A 71 -15.68 4.54 -6.36
N GLU A 72 -16.56 5.24 -7.06
CA GLU A 72 -16.45 5.42 -8.51
C GLU A 72 -15.32 6.39 -8.86
N LEU A 73 -15.18 7.48 -8.11
CA LEU A 73 -14.06 8.41 -8.21
C LEU A 73 -12.74 7.68 -7.96
N LEU A 74 -12.62 6.91 -6.88
CA LEU A 74 -11.38 6.19 -6.57
C LEU A 74 -11.10 5.07 -7.58
N ARG A 75 -12.13 4.38 -8.07
CA ARG A 75 -11.98 3.40 -9.16
C ARG A 75 -11.45 4.05 -10.43
N SER A 76 -11.90 5.27 -10.75
CA SER A 76 -11.45 5.96 -11.97
C SER A 76 -9.94 6.22 -11.99
N LEU A 77 -9.30 6.38 -10.82
CA LEU A 77 -7.84 6.54 -10.71
C LEU A 77 -7.07 5.32 -11.21
N GLN A 78 -7.72 4.16 -11.42
CA GLN A 78 -7.09 3.01 -12.09
C GLN A 78 -6.69 3.32 -13.54
N LEU A 79 -7.24 4.37 -14.16
CA LEU A 79 -6.77 4.85 -15.46
C LEU A 79 -5.29 5.24 -15.42
N VAL A 80 -4.80 5.78 -14.31
CA VAL A 80 -3.39 6.14 -14.14
C VAL A 80 -2.48 4.91 -14.22
N LEU A 81 -2.94 3.76 -13.68
CA LEU A 81 -2.24 2.48 -13.79
C LEU A 81 -2.28 1.87 -15.21
N LYS A 82 -3.05 2.45 -16.13
CA LYS A 82 -3.21 2.00 -17.52
C LYS A 82 -2.50 2.90 -18.54
N LEU A 83 -1.76 3.90 -18.08
CA LEU A 83 -0.95 4.75 -18.95
C LEU A 83 0.11 3.92 -19.69
N ASP A 84 0.42 4.30 -20.94
CA ASP A 84 1.61 3.78 -21.63
C ASP A 84 2.85 4.02 -20.76
N ALA A 85 3.78 3.05 -20.75
CA ALA A 85 4.97 3.10 -19.90
C ALA A 85 5.75 4.42 -20.04
N ARG A 86 5.84 5.00 -21.24
CA ARG A 86 6.54 6.28 -21.48
C ARG A 86 5.81 7.46 -20.83
N VAL A 87 4.48 7.44 -20.85
CA VAL A 87 3.65 8.48 -20.22
C VAL A 87 3.70 8.33 -18.70
N ALA A 88 3.61 7.10 -18.21
CA ALA A 88 3.68 6.80 -16.78
C ALA A 88 5.03 7.20 -16.18
N ASP A 89 6.15 6.89 -16.87
CA ASP A 89 7.52 7.26 -16.47
C ASP A 89 7.70 8.78 -16.43
N ALA A 90 7.33 9.48 -17.51
CA ALA A 90 7.49 10.94 -17.62
C ALA A 90 6.72 11.76 -16.58
N TYR A 91 5.60 11.23 -16.06
CA TYR A 91 4.75 11.92 -15.10
C TYR A 91 4.72 11.26 -13.72
N CYS A 92 5.56 10.23 -13.46
CA CYS A 92 5.46 9.40 -12.27
C CYS A 92 5.62 10.22 -10.98
N GLU A 93 6.60 11.13 -10.95
CA GLU A 93 6.85 11.99 -9.80
C GLU A 93 5.64 12.89 -9.50
N GLN A 94 5.16 13.64 -10.49
CA GLN A 94 4.05 14.58 -10.31
C GLN A 94 2.75 13.85 -9.95
N ILE A 95 2.46 12.71 -10.61
CA ILE A 95 1.32 11.85 -10.26
C ILE A 95 1.41 11.44 -8.79
N THR A 96 2.58 11.00 -8.34
CA THR A 96 2.79 10.56 -6.96
C THR A 96 2.60 11.70 -5.97
N GLN A 97 3.07 12.90 -6.28
CA GLN A 97 2.84 14.09 -5.46
C GLN A 97 1.34 14.40 -5.33
N GLU A 98 0.57 14.35 -6.42
CA GLU A 98 -0.88 14.57 -6.36
C GLU A 98 -1.62 13.46 -5.62
N VAL A 99 -1.23 12.19 -5.80
CA VAL A 99 -1.79 11.06 -5.03
C VAL A 99 -1.49 11.24 -3.53
N SER A 100 -0.27 11.65 -3.17
CA SER A 100 0.11 11.94 -1.79
C SER A 100 -0.74 13.06 -1.19
N ARG A 101 -0.97 14.15 -1.93
CA ARG A 101 -1.88 15.24 -1.51
C ARG A 101 -3.33 14.79 -1.39
N LEU A 102 -3.80 13.94 -2.31
CA LEU A 102 -5.15 13.38 -2.27
C LEU A 102 -5.34 12.55 -0.99
N VAL A 103 -4.41 11.65 -0.68
CA VAL A 103 -4.46 10.82 0.53
C VAL A 103 -4.40 11.68 1.79
N LYS A 104 -3.42 12.60 1.89
CA LYS A 104 -3.27 13.47 3.06
C LYS A 104 -4.52 14.33 3.33
N ALA A 105 -5.20 14.76 2.28
CA ALA A 105 -6.42 15.57 2.42
C ALA A 105 -7.69 14.73 2.66
N ASN A 106 -7.74 13.47 2.20
CA ASN A 106 -8.99 12.71 2.09
C ASN A 106 -8.98 11.31 2.72
N ALA A 107 -7.94 10.91 3.46
CA ALA A 107 -7.82 9.55 4.01
C ALA A 107 -9.06 9.08 4.78
N THR A 108 -9.68 9.97 5.56
CA THR A 108 -10.92 9.70 6.33
C THR A 108 -12.16 9.43 5.47
N HIS A 109 -12.14 9.86 4.20
CA HIS A 109 -13.21 9.66 3.23
C HIS A 109 -13.02 8.41 2.38
N ILE A 110 -11.85 7.76 2.44
CA ILE A 110 -11.58 6.49 1.76
C ILE A 110 -11.98 5.36 2.71
N ARG A 111 -13.18 4.80 2.52
CA ARG A 111 -13.71 3.73 3.39
C ARG A 111 -13.64 2.34 2.76
N SER A 112 -13.81 2.27 1.44
CA SER A 112 -13.88 0.98 0.74
C SER A 112 -12.51 0.36 0.52
N GLN A 113 -12.46 -0.97 0.56
CA GLN A 113 -11.27 -1.74 0.21
C GLN A 113 -10.85 -1.49 -1.25
N MET A 114 -11.80 -1.29 -2.18
CA MET A 114 -11.47 -1.00 -3.58
C MET A 114 -10.77 0.35 -3.72
N GLY A 115 -11.24 1.36 -3.01
CA GLY A 115 -10.62 2.68 -3.01
C GLY A 115 -9.19 2.64 -2.49
N TRP A 116 -9.00 1.99 -1.33
CA TRP A 116 -7.67 1.76 -0.77
C TRP A 116 -6.77 0.95 -1.70
N ARG A 117 -7.30 -0.09 -2.36
CA ARG A 117 -6.52 -0.89 -3.32
C ARG A 117 -5.97 -0.03 -4.44
N THR A 118 -6.78 0.85 -5.03
CA THR A 118 -6.30 1.75 -6.09
C THR A 118 -5.20 2.67 -5.56
N ILE A 119 -5.38 3.28 -4.39
CA ILE A 119 -4.37 4.16 -3.78
C ILE A 119 -3.07 3.42 -3.47
N THR A 120 -3.13 2.28 -2.78
CA THR A 120 -1.94 1.51 -2.43
C THR A 120 -1.25 0.96 -3.67
N SER A 121 -1.98 0.59 -4.73
CA SER A 121 -1.38 0.20 -6.00
C SER A 121 -0.62 1.34 -6.66
N LEU A 122 -1.18 2.56 -6.69
CA LEU A 122 -0.48 3.74 -7.20
C LEU A 122 0.79 4.04 -6.41
N LEU A 123 0.73 3.99 -5.07
CA LEU A 123 1.89 4.20 -4.21
C LEU A 123 2.93 3.08 -4.38
N SER A 124 2.51 1.83 -4.51
CA SER A 124 3.40 0.68 -4.61
C SER A 124 4.28 0.71 -5.86
N VAL A 125 3.75 1.18 -7.00
CA VAL A 125 4.52 1.32 -8.25
C VAL A 125 5.72 2.25 -8.06
N THR A 126 5.60 3.25 -7.19
CA THR A 126 6.67 4.24 -6.93
C THR A 126 7.84 3.64 -6.14
N ALA A 127 7.67 2.49 -5.48
CA ALA A 127 8.72 1.90 -4.65
C ALA A 127 10.02 1.69 -5.41
N ARG A 128 9.94 1.40 -6.72
CA ARG A 128 11.09 1.17 -7.61
C ARG A 128 11.45 2.35 -8.52
N HIS A 129 10.72 3.47 -8.42
CA HIS A 129 10.94 4.65 -9.26
C HIS A 129 11.78 5.69 -8.51
N PRO A 130 13.03 6.00 -8.93
CA PRO A 130 13.95 6.87 -8.19
C PRO A 130 13.37 8.21 -7.74
N GLU A 131 12.72 8.92 -8.66
CA GLU A 131 12.22 10.29 -8.42
C GLU A 131 10.91 10.31 -7.63
N ALA A 132 10.10 9.25 -7.70
CA ALA A 132 8.77 9.20 -7.10
C ALA A 132 8.75 8.45 -5.76
N SER A 133 9.76 7.62 -5.49
CA SER A 133 9.78 6.72 -4.34
C SER A 133 9.70 7.45 -3.01
N ASP A 134 10.34 8.61 -2.87
CA ASP A 134 10.28 9.40 -1.62
C ASP A 134 8.86 9.89 -1.34
N ALA A 135 8.22 10.56 -2.32
CA ALA A 135 6.87 11.06 -2.17
C ALA A 135 5.84 9.94 -1.94
N GLY A 136 6.03 8.79 -2.59
CA GLY A 136 5.20 7.61 -2.41
C GLY A 136 5.36 6.97 -1.04
N PHE A 137 6.60 6.87 -0.56
CA PHE A 137 6.89 6.35 0.78
C PHE A 137 6.35 7.27 1.87
N ASP A 138 6.51 8.60 1.72
CA ASP A 138 5.97 9.57 2.67
C ASP A 138 4.43 9.52 2.77
N ALA A 139 3.75 9.24 1.66
CA ALA A 139 2.31 8.99 1.68
C ALA A 139 1.96 7.72 2.45
N LEU A 140 2.74 6.65 2.28
CA LEU A 140 2.54 5.40 3.01
C LEU A 140 2.83 5.55 4.50
N VAL A 141 3.90 6.26 4.86
CA VAL A 141 4.23 6.64 6.25
C VAL A 141 3.05 7.40 6.86
N PHE A 142 2.47 8.38 6.16
CA PHE A 142 1.30 9.09 6.63
C PHE A 142 0.10 8.17 6.91
N ILE A 143 -0.16 7.17 6.05
CA ILE A 143 -1.28 6.22 6.24
C ILE A 143 -1.05 5.33 7.47
N MET A 144 0.18 4.81 7.63
CA MET A 144 0.47 3.74 8.59
C MET A 144 0.98 4.22 9.95
N SER A 145 1.54 5.42 10.04
CA SER A 145 2.12 5.94 11.28
C SER A 145 1.09 5.97 12.40
N GLU A 146 1.45 5.38 13.54
CA GLU A 146 0.58 5.28 14.73
C GLU A 146 -0.78 4.61 14.46
N GLY A 147 -0.96 3.94 13.32
CA GLY A 147 -2.24 3.36 12.93
C GLY A 147 -3.35 4.36 12.63
N ALA A 148 -3.03 5.65 12.43
CA ALA A 148 -4.02 6.72 12.36
C ALA A 148 -5.05 6.57 11.22
N HIS A 149 -4.63 5.99 10.09
CA HIS A 149 -5.49 5.75 8.93
C HIS A 149 -5.56 4.27 8.54
N LEU A 150 -5.09 3.37 9.40
CA LEU A 150 -5.26 1.94 9.21
C LEU A 150 -6.68 1.53 9.57
N LEU A 151 -7.28 0.74 8.70
CA LEU A 151 -8.61 0.17 8.79
C LEU A 151 -8.52 -1.32 8.43
N PRO A 152 -9.44 -2.18 8.92
CA PRO A 152 -9.50 -3.57 8.46
C PRO A 152 -9.57 -3.70 6.93
N SER A 153 -10.22 -2.74 6.25
CA SER A 153 -10.34 -2.73 4.78
C SER A 153 -9.05 -2.41 4.03
N ASN A 154 -8.05 -1.80 4.68
CA ASN A 154 -6.79 -1.39 4.02
C ASN A 154 -5.52 -2.00 4.62
N PHE A 155 -5.64 -2.68 5.77
CA PHE A 155 -4.51 -3.19 6.54
C PHE A 155 -3.53 -4.00 5.68
N ILE A 156 -4.03 -5.05 5.03
CA ILE A 156 -3.21 -5.91 4.17
C ILE A 156 -2.64 -5.18 2.95
N LEU A 157 -3.41 -4.26 2.37
CA LEU A 157 -2.96 -3.47 1.23
C LEU A 157 -1.79 -2.55 1.60
N CYS A 158 -1.82 -1.98 2.81
CA CYS A 158 -0.75 -1.13 3.33
C CYS A 158 0.48 -1.96 3.72
N VAL A 159 0.29 -3.13 4.33
CA VAL A 159 1.38 -4.08 4.63
C VAL A 159 2.09 -4.53 3.35
N ASP A 160 1.34 -4.87 2.30
CA ASP A 160 1.90 -5.27 1.01
C ASP A 160 2.63 -4.11 0.31
N ALA A 161 2.12 -2.89 0.42
CA ALA A 161 2.81 -1.70 -0.07
C ALA A 161 4.11 -1.46 0.70
N ALA A 162 4.08 -1.52 2.03
CA ALA A 162 5.26 -1.35 2.87
C ALA A 162 6.33 -2.41 2.57
N ARG A 163 5.92 -3.66 2.37
CA ARG A 163 6.84 -4.73 1.92
C ARG A 163 7.53 -4.40 0.60
N GLN A 164 6.81 -3.83 -0.38
CA GLN A 164 7.42 -3.44 -1.65
C GLN A 164 8.46 -2.33 -1.49
N PHE A 165 8.25 -1.38 -0.57
CA PHE A 165 9.27 -0.39 -0.20
C PHE A 165 10.44 -1.02 0.55
N ALA A 166 10.17 -2.00 1.43
CA ALA A 166 11.21 -2.75 2.14
C ALA A 166 12.14 -3.52 1.17
N GLU A 167 11.56 -4.21 0.18
CA GLU A 167 12.29 -4.98 -0.83
C GLU A 167 12.99 -4.09 -1.89
N SER A 168 12.62 -2.81 -2.00
CA SER A 168 13.21 -1.90 -2.97
C SER A 168 14.63 -1.49 -2.58
N ARG A 169 15.50 -1.34 -3.59
CA ARG A 169 16.87 -0.83 -3.43
C ARG A 169 16.97 0.69 -3.59
N VAL A 170 15.91 1.35 -4.07
CA VAL A 170 15.93 2.79 -4.36
C VAL A 170 16.19 3.61 -3.09
N GLY A 171 15.58 3.23 -1.98
CA GLY A 171 15.68 3.95 -0.70
C GLY A 171 16.83 3.53 0.20
N GLN A 172 17.74 2.70 -0.32
CA GLN A 172 18.79 2.06 0.47
C GLN A 172 18.21 1.33 1.70
N ALA A 173 19.04 1.00 2.67
CA ALA A 173 18.60 0.25 3.84
C ALA A 173 17.73 1.05 4.80
N ASP A 174 17.99 2.34 4.99
CA ASP A 174 17.23 3.19 5.92
C ASP A 174 15.73 3.21 5.61
N ARG A 175 15.37 3.36 4.33
CA ARG A 175 13.96 3.30 3.92
C ARG A 175 13.37 1.90 4.12
N SER A 176 14.15 0.87 3.85
CA SER A 176 13.70 -0.51 4.03
C SER A 176 13.43 -0.84 5.50
N ILE A 177 14.30 -0.39 6.40
CA ILE A 177 14.16 -0.52 7.85
C ILE A 177 12.92 0.26 8.32
N ARG A 178 12.74 1.51 7.89
CA ARG A 178 11.54 2.29 8.22
C ARG A 178 10.26 1.62 7.72
N ALA A 179 10.28 0.98 6.55
CA ALA A 179 9.12 0.26 6.03
C ALA A 179 8.80 -0.99 6.89
N LEU A 180 9.83 -1.70 7.35
CA LEU A 180 9.69 -2.82 8.30
C LEU A 180 9.16 -2.35 9.66
N ASP A 181 9.55 -1.15 10.12
CA ASP A 181 9.00 -0.54 11.35
C ASP A 181 7.51 -0.23 11.19
N LEU A 182 7.07 0.27 10.03
CA LEU A 182 5.64 0.47 9.75
C LEU A 182 4.88 -0.87 9.74
N MET A 183 5.46 -1.91 9.13
CA MET A 183 4.85 -3.25 9.09
C MET A 183 4.72 -3.82 10.50
N SER A 184 5.81 -3.87 11.27
CA SER A 184 5.78 -4.43 12.62
C SER A 184 4.95 -3.58 13.58
N GLY A 185 5.03 -2.26 13.50
CA GLY A 185 4.22 -1.33 14.30
C GLY A 185 2.72 -1.47 14.06
N SER A 186 2.30 -1.94 12.87
CA SER A 186 0.90 -2.15 12.55
C SER A 186 0.23 -3.26 13.38
N VAL A 187 1.00 -4.14 14.04
CA VAL A 187 0.46 -5.17 14.95
C VAL A 187 -0.35 -4.55 16.10
N SER A 188 0.02 -3.36 16.56
CA SER A 188 -0.71 -2.61 17.58
C SER A 188 -2.17 -2.32 17.19
N CYS A 189 -2.45 -2.15 15.89
CA CYS A 189 -3.81 -1.99 15.37
C CYS A 189 -4.60 -3.29 15.51
N LEU A 190 -3.98 -4.44 15.24
CA LEU A 190 -4.62 -5.75 15.39
C LEU A 190 -4.98 -6.01 16.86
N VAL A 191 -4.06 -5.75 17.78
CA VAL A 191 -4.30 -5.87 19.23
C VAL A 191 -5.45 -4.97 19.67
N LYS A 192 -5.47 -3.71 19.20
CA LYS A 192 -6.55 -2.76 19.47
C LYS A 192 -7.91 -3.27 18.95
N TRP A 193 -7.97 -3.73 17.69
CA TRP A 193 -9.23 -4.20 17.10
C TRP A 193 -9.76 -5.47 17.76
N VAL A 194 -8.89 -6.37 18.22
CA VAL A 194 -9.31 -7.55 19.00
C VAL A 194 -9.94 -7.11 20.32
N ARG A 195 -9.36 -6.12 21.01
CA ARG A 195 -9.90 -5.59 22.27
C ARG A 195 -11.29 -4.96 22.05
N GLU A 196 -11.44 -4.14 21.03
CA GLU A 196 -12.72 -3.52 20.64
C GLU A 196 -13.77 -4.58 20.25
N THR A 197 -13.35 -5.68 19.62
CA THR A 197 -14.24 -6.79 19.23
C THR A 197 -14.80 -7.53 20.45
N LYS A 198 -14.02 -7.68 21.53
CA LYS A 198 -14.48 -8.31 22.79
C LYS A 198 -15.54 -7.48 23.51
N GLU A 199 -15.64 -6.18 23.22
CA GLU A 199 -16.60 -5.25 23.82
C GLU A 199 -17.92 -5.15 23.02
N ALA A 200 -17.99 -5.75 21.82
CA ALA A 200 -19.15 -5.67 20.94
C ALA A 200 -20.30 -6.63 21.32
N VAL A 201 -21.54 -6.18 21.15
CA VAL A 201 -22.78 -6.79 21.68
C VAL A 201 -23.28 -8.02 20.88
N ARG A 202 -22.66 -8.39 19.75
CA ARG A 202 -23.09 -9.51 18.89
C ARG A 202 -22.01 -10.57 18.75
N GLU A 203 -22.29 -11.75 19.28
CA GLU A 203 -21.33 -12.86 19.38
C GLU A 203 -20.88 -13.40 18.00
N GLU A 204 -21.79 -13.51 17.03
CA GLU A 204 -21.46 -13.98 15.67
C GLU A 204 -20.55 -13.02 14.89
N ASP A 205 -20.86 -11.73 14.91
CA ASP A 205 -20.05 -10.69 14.25
C ASP A 205 -18.66 -10.58 14.91
N ALA A 206 -18.59 -10.78 16.23
CA ALA A 206 -17.33 -10.77 16.98
C ALA A 206 -16.42 -11.96 16.63
N ILE A 207 -16.99 -13.17 16.47
CA ILE A 207 -16.23 -14.36 16.06
C ILE A 207 -15.63 -14.15 14.67
N LYS A 208 -16.44 -13.68 13.72
CA LYS A 208 -15.96 -13.43 12.35
C LYS A 208 -14.85 -12.38 12.32
N MET A 209 -15.03 -11.26 13.02
CA MET A 209 -14.02 -10.21 13.08
C MET A 209 -12.72 -10.70 13.73
N SER A 210 -12.80 -11.53 14.77
CA SER A 210 -11.62 -12.14 15.38
C SER A 210 -10.88 -13.08 14.42
N GLN A 211 -11.60 -13.82 13.58
CA GLN A 211 -10.99 -14.66 12.53
C GLN A 211 -10.29 -13.79 11.48
N ASP A 212 -10.98 -12.77 10.98
CA ASP A 212 -10.42 -11.82 9.99
C ASP A 212 -9.14 -11.16 10.53
N ILE A 213 -9.09 -10.79 11.82
CA ILE A 213 -7.89 -10.24 12.46
C ILE A 213 -6.76 -11.27 12.55
N GLY A 214 -7.08 -12.52 12.87
CA GLY A 214 -6.09 -13.60 12.86
C GLY A 214 -5.49 -13.84 11.49
N ASP A 215 -6.31 -13.83 10.44
CA ASP A 215 -5.85 -13.92 9.05
C ASP A 215 -5.00 -12.70 8.66
N MET A 216 -5.36 -11.51 9.14
CA MET A 216 -4.57 -10.30 8.92
C MET A 216 -3.19 -10.37 9.56
N TRP A 217 -3.09 -10.89 10.78
CA TRP A 217 -1.83 -11.16 11.45
C TRP A 217 -0.98 -12.16 10.67
N LEU A 218 -1.56 -13.28 10.23
CA LEU A 218 -0.84 -14.31 9.48
C LEU A 218 -0.25 -13.73 8.18
N ARG A 219 -1.02 -12.89 7.48
CA ARG A 219 -0.55 -12.19 6.27
C ARG A 219 0.58 -11.20 6.56
N LEU A 220 0.55 -10.50 7.71
CA LEU A 220 1.63 -9.61 8.14
C LEU A 220 2.94 -10.37 8.37
N VAL A 221 2.91 -11.48 9.12
CA VAL A 221 4.12 -12.26 9.39
C VAL A 221 4.66 -12.96 8.14
N GLN A 222 3.77 -13.40 7.24
CA GLN A 222 4.16 -13.89 5.90
C GLN A 222 4.83 -12.81 5.05
N ALA A 223 4.36 -11.57 5.13
CA ALA A 223 4.96 -10.44 4.42
C ALA A 223 6.36 -10.12 4.96
N LEU A 224 6.54 -10.08 6.28
CA LEU A 224 7.85 -9.88 6.92
C LEU A 224 8.84 -10.99 6.57
N ARG A 225 8.40 -12.25 6.58
CA ARG A 225 9.23 -13.41 6.22
C ARG A 225 9.88 -13.30 4.86
N LYS A 226 9.22 -12.67 3.88
CA LYS A 226 9.81 -12.45 2.55
C LYS A 226 11.03 -11.53 2.62
N VAL A 227 11.00 -10.52 3.50
CA VAL A 227 12.10 -9.57 3.69
C VAL A 227 13.22 -10.15 4.58
N CYS A 228 12.91 -11.16 5.40
CA CYS A 228 13.93 -11.92 6.14
C CYS A 228 14.94 -12.66 5.25
N LEU A 229 14.78 -12.64 3.93
CA LEU A 229 15.70 -13.20 2.96
C LEU A 229 16.44 -12.12 2.15
N ASP A 230 16.37 -10.85 2.56
CA ASP A 230 17.04 -9.75 1.85
C ASP A 230 18.57 -9.96 1.84
N GLN A 231 19.22 -9.58 0.74
CA GLN A 231 20.68 -9.66 0.59
C GLN A 231 21.41 -8.74 1.58
N ARG A 232 20.82 -7.58 1.88
CA ARG A 232 21.37 -6.57 2.79
C ARG A 232 21.23 -7.06 4.22
N GLU A 233 22.37 -7.30 4.88
CA GLU A 233 22.43 -7.82 6.25
C GLU A 233 21.57 -7.02 7.24
N GLU A 234 21.69 -5.70 7.21
CA GLU A 234 20.95 -4.80 8.12
C GLU A 234 19.42 -4.90 7.91
N VAL A 235 18.95 -4.95 6.66
CA VAL A 235 17.52 -5.09 6.34
C VAL A 235 17.01 -6.48 6.74
N ARG A 236 17.78 -7.51 6.43
CA ARG A 236 17.46 -8.91 6.76
C ARG A 236 17.34 -9.13 8.26
N ASN A 237 18.33 -8.69 9.02
CA ASN A 237 18.34 -8.82 10.48
C ASN A 237 17.25 -7.98 11.15
N HIS A 238 16.95 -6.79 10.59
CA HIS A 238 15.84 -5.97 11.07
C HIS A 238 14.48 -6.62 10.76
N ALA A 239 14.34 -7.28 9.61
CA ALA A 239 13.13 -8.02 9.26
C ALA A 239 12.90 -9.21 10.21
N LEU A 240 13.95 -9.94 10.59
CA LEU A 240 13.88 -10.99 11.61
C LEU A 240 13.44 -10.44 12.97
N SER A 241 14.00 -9.31 13.39
CA SER A 241 13.63 -8.65 14.64
C SER A 241 12.17 -8.13 14.60
N SER A 242 11.76 -7.60 13.45
CA SER A 242 10.38 -7.16 13.20
C SER A 242 9.39 -8.32 13.23
N LEU A 243 9.77 -9.48 12.67
CA LEU A 243 9.00 -10.71 12.75
C LEU A 243 8.87 -11.17 14.21
N GLN A 244 9.97 -11.21 14.96
CA GLN A 244 9.96 -11.57 16.38
C GLN A 244 9.01 -10.67 17.19
N LYS A 245 9.06 -9.37 16.94
CA LYS A 245 8.15 -8.39 17.56
C LYS A 245 6.69 -8.72 17.27
N CYS A 246 6.33 -9.02 16.03
CA CYS A 246 4.96 -9.40 15.66
C CYS A 246 4.48 -10.73 16.28
N LEU A 247 5.39 -11.66 16.56
CA LEU A 247 5.07 -12.94 17.21
C LEU A 247 4.88 -12.79 18.73
N THR A 248 5.56 -11.82 19.35
CA THR A 248 5.52 -11.60 20.80
C THR A 248 4.43 -10.61 21.21
N GLU A 249 4.26 -9.50 20.48
CA GLU A 249 3.24 -8.49 20.80
C GLU A 249 1.80 -8.99 20.59
N ILE A 250 1.62 -10.09 19.85
CA ILE A 250 0.31 -10.70 19.62
C ILE A 250 -0.14 -11.61 20.77
N GLU A 251 0.67 -11.83 21.80
CA GLU A 251 0.31 -12.68 22.95
C GLU A 251 -0.98 -12.22 23.68
N GLU A 252 -1.32 -10.93 23.61
CA GLU A 252 -2.60 -10.41 24.13
C GLU A 252 -3.84 -10.87 23.31
N VAL A 253 -3.61 -11.36 22.10
CA VAL A 253 -4.63 -11.87 21.18
C VAL A 253 -4.68 -13.38 21.27
N HIS A 254 -5.81 -13.93 21.72
CA HIS A 254 -6.08 -15.38 21.72
C HIS A 254 -6.32 -15.87 20.28
N LEU A 255 -5.26 -15.93 19.48
CA LEU A 255 -5.29 -16.49 18.14
C LEU A 255 -5.67 -17.98 18.20
N ALA A 256 -6.41 -18.43 17.18
CA ALA A 256 -6.78 -19.83 17.06
C ALA A 256 -5.54 -20.71 16.85
N HIS A 257 -5.53 -21.89 17.46
CA HIS A 257 -4.39 -22.83 17.42
C HIS A 257 -3.96 -23.20 16.00
N ASN A 258 -4.90 -23.28 15.06
CA ASN A 258 -4.61 -23.56 13.65
C ASN A 258 -3.78 -22.46 12.97
N LEU A 259 -3.94 -21.19 13.36
CA LEU A 259 -3.16 -20.08 12.81
C LEU A 259 -1.72 -20.14 13.29
N TRP A 260 -1.48 -20.52 14.54
CA TRP A 260 -0.14 -20.76 15.06
C TRP A 260 0.55 -21.90 14.32
N LEU A 261 -0.14 -23.03 14.10
CA LEU A 261 0.39 -24.14 13.30
C LEU A 261 0.78 -23.67 11.89
N GLN A 262 -0.10 -22.94 11.21
CA GLN A 262 0.20 -22.37 9.88
C GLN A 262 1.37 -21.38 9.92
N CYS A 263 1.50 -20.58 10.98
CA CYS A 263 2.62 -19.68 11.17
C CYS A 263 3.94 -20.45 11.33
N PHE A 264 3.98 -21.49 12.16
CA PHE A 264 5.18 -22.32 12.31
C PHE A 264 5.58 -22.95 10.98
N ASP A 265 4.65 -23.58 10.28
CA ASP A 265 4.93 -24.28 9.03
C ASP A 265 5.36 -23.32 7.91
N VAL A 266 4.50 -22.36 7.56
CA VAL A 266 4.64 -21.52 6.35
C VAL A 266 5.57 -20.32 6.57
N VAL A 267 5.76 -19.90 7.83
CA VAL A 267 6.56 -18.71 8.15
C VAL A 267 7.87 -19.11 8.80
N ILE A 268 7.85 -19.73 9.99
CA ILE A 268 9.06 -19.93 10.80
C ILE A 268 9.96 -21.02 10.19
N PHE A 269 9.46 -22.24 10.01
CA PHE A 269 10.24 -23.35 9.47
C PHE A 269 10.68 -23.07 8.04
N THR A 270 9.75 -22.64 7.19
CA THR A 270 10.10 -22.29 5.80
C THR A 270 11.14 -21.15 5.75
N MET A 271 11.13 -20.19 6.68
CA MET A 271 12.17 -19.14 6.73
C MET A 271 13.53 -19.70 7.17
N LEU A 272 13.55 -20.57 8.18
CA LEU A 272 14.78 -21.19 8.67
C LEU A 272 15.41 -22.07 7.59
N ASP A 273 14.62 -22.86 6.88
CA ASP A 273 15.08 -23.69 5.77
C ASP A 273 15.70 -22.83 4.66
N ASP A 274 15.00 -21.79 4.20
CA ASP A 274 15.52 -20.86 3.17
C ASP A 274 16.83 -20.16 3.63
N LEU A 275 16.92 -19.73 4.90
CA LEU A 275 18.12 -19.10 5.44
C LEU A 275 19.30 -20.06 5.52
N LEU A 276 19.06 -21.33 5.87
CA LEU A 276 20.07 -22.38 5.89
C LEU A 276 20.55 -22.69 4.47
N GLU A 277 19.64 -22.79 3.50
CA GLU A 277 19.99 -22.97 2.09
C GLU A 277 20.87 -21.82 1.58
N ILE A 278 20.52 -20.57 1.90
CA ILE A 278 21.33 -19.40 1.53
C ILE A 278 22.72 -19.49 2.18
N ALA A 279 22.80 -19.83 3.47
CA ALA A 279 24.07 -19.92 4.18
C ALA A 279 24.99 -21.03 3.64
N GLN A 280 24.43 -22.12 3.12
CA GLN A 280 25.18 -23.25 2.56
C GLN A 280 25.53 -23.06 1.07
N GLY A 281 24.66 -22.43 0.29
CA GLY A 281 24.73 -22.41 -1.17
C GLY A 281 25.24 -21.12 -1.80
N GLN A 282 25.26 -19.99 -1.08
CA GLN A 282 25.55 -18.69 -1.68
C GLN A 282 26.89 -18.09 -1.26
N SER A 283 27.46 -17.28 -2.15
CA SER A 283 28.74 -16.61 -1.91
C SER A 283 28.63 -15.57 -0.80
N GLN A 284 29.63 -15.50 0.08
CA GLN A 284 29.75 -14.44 1.09
C GLN A 284 29.77 -13.01 0.50
N LYS A 285 30.04 -12.89 -0.81
CA LYS A 285 29.95 -11.59 -1.52
C LYS A 285 28.51 -11.12 -1.68
N ASP A 286 27.57 -12.04 -1.82
CA ASP A 286 26.15 -11.75 -2.08
C ASP A 286 25.36 -11.66 -0.77
N TYR A 287 25.72 -12.48 0.23
CA TYR A 287 25.14 -12.46 1.57
C TYR A 287 26.23 -12.34 2.63
N ARG A 288 26.32 -11.17 3.25
CA ARG A 288 27.24 -10.90 4.35
C ARG A 288 26.67 -11.41 5.68
N ASN A 289 27.56 -11.92 6.53
CA ASN A 289 27.31 -12.29 7.93
C ASN A 289 26.06 -13.19 8.15
N MET A 290 25.95 -14.27 7.39
CA MET A 290 24.85 -15.23 7.56
C MET A 290 24.87 -15.94 8.92
N GLU A 291 26.03 -16.15 9.52
CA GLU A 291 26.14 -16.73 10.87
C GLU A 291 25.41 -15.85 11.90
N GLY A 292 25.63 -14.53 11.89
CA GLY A 292 24.88 -13.61 12.75
C GLY A 292 23.38 -13.62 12.48
N THR A 293 22.99 -13.73 11.20
CA THR A 293 21.57 -13.85 10.81
C THR A 293 20.92 -15.11 11.41
N LEU A 294 21.59 -16.27 11.30
CA LEU A 294 21.10 -17.54 11.86
C LEU A 294 21.00 -17.49 13.39
N MET A 295 21.94 -16.84 14.07
CA MET A 295 21.86 -16.64 15.52
C MET A 295 20.65 -15.80 15.95
N ILE A 296 20.26 -14.80 15.15
CA ILE A 296 19.02 -14.04 15.39
C ILE A 296 17.81 -14.93 15.12
N ALA A 297 17.81 -15.66 14.00
CA ALA A 297 16.71 -16.53 13.61
C ALA A 297 16.46 -17.66 14.64
N MET A 298 17.51 -18.22 15.26
CA MET A 298 17.38 -19.22 16.31
C MET A 298 16.70 -18.68 17.58
N LYS A 299 16.69 -17.36 17.83
CA LYS A 299 15.94 -16.77 18.95
C LYS A 299 14.43 -16.68 18.71
N LEU A 300 13.97 -17.00 17.50
CA LEU A 300 12.54 -17.13 17.17
C LEU A 300 11.97 -18.50 17.55
N LEU A 301 12.84 -19.49 17.81
CA LEU A 301 12.49 -20.82 18.32
C LEU A 301 12.47 -20.81 19.86
#